data_AF-A0A957LG77-F1
#
_entry.id   AF-A0A957LG77-F1
#
_cell.length_a   1.000
_cell.length_b   1.000
_cell.length_c   1.000
_cell.angle_alpha   90.00
_cell.angle_beta   90.00
_cell.angle_gamma   90.00
#
_symmetry.space_group_name_H-M   'P 1'
#
loop_
_entity.id
_entity.type
_entity.pdbx_description
1 polymer ?
#
loop_
_entity_poly.entity_id
_entity_poly.type
_entity_poly.pdbx_seq_one_letter_code
_entity_poly.pdbx_strand_id
1 'polypeptide(L)'
;QDAVPVDSEGFPMGYVDEDVYEATRCFTGWTVSDRDSDELGDTGQFIYIEDNHDRFQKRVLNGTGNIPATNIPAYQAPLKDGMDVLDLVAYHPGTARYICRKLCRRLISDSPPESIVTSAAAVFRAQKNAPDQLKQVVRHILLSAEFRTTWGFKIKRPFEVAVSALRATNGDMPFSLSHGDSNSFMYYFNPMGQQLFRWSTPDGYPDFQSPWQSAMSILMRWRLLGWLVEDRDVDDSYHVDILAQTPANIRTANGLADFWIERILNRPMDASTRQIIVDFMAQEADGPDAALDFDNNRVKGRLRTMVALILQSPDFNWR
;
A
#
# COMPACT_ATOMS: atom_id res chain seq x y z
N GLN A 1 -8.38 -2.85 37.95
CA GLN A 1 -8.80 -3.29 36.61
C GLN A 1 -9.11 -2.02 35.84
N ASP A 2 -8.25 -1.68 34.89
CA ASP A 2 -8.44 -0.48 34.07
C ASP A 2 -9.60 -0.73 33.12
N ALA A 3 -10.61 0.14 33.16
CA ALA A 3 -11.75 0.03 32.27
C ALA A 3 -11.33 0.39 30.84
N VAL A 4 -11.75 -0.39 29.86
CA VAL A 4 -11.50 -0.09 28.44
C VAL A 4 -12.25 1.20 28.06
N PRO A 5 -11.59 2.24 27.52
CA PRO A 5 -12.26 3.44 27.05
C PRO A 5 -13.32 3.12 25.98
N VAL A 6 -14.44 3.85 25.98
CA VAL A 6 -15.51 3.70 24.99
C VAL A 6 -15.62 4.92 24.07
N ASP A 7 -16.10 4.71 22.85
CA ASP A 7 -16.39 5.78 21.91
C ASP A 7 -17.75 6.46 22.19
N SER A 8 -18.14 7.41 21.34
CA SER A 8 -19.42 8.14 21.47
C SER A 8 -20.66 7.26 21.30
N GLU A 9 -20.53 6.06 20.73
CA GLU A 9 -21.60 5.06 20.59
C GLU A 9 -21.57 4.02 21.74
N GLY A 10 -20.66 4.17 22.70
CA GLY A 10 -20.50 3.26 23.83
C GLY A 10 -19.78 1.96 23.48
N PHE A 11 -19.06 1.89 22.36
CA PHE A 11 -18.28 0.72 21.98
C PHE A 11 -16.83 0.80 22.51
N PRO A 12 -16.25 -0.30 22.98
CA PRO A 12 -14.87 -0.33 23.47
C PRO A 12 -13.86 0.02 22.37
N MET A 13 -12.89 0.86 22.71
CA MET A 13 -11.82 1.34 21.82
C MET A 13 -10.50 0.58 21.99
N GLY A 14 -10.48 -0.51 22.76
CA GLY A 14 -9.30 -1.32 23.02
C GLY A 14 -9.66 -2.63 23.70
N TYR A 15 -8.69 -3.20 24.39
CA TYR A 15 -8.78 -4.42 25.19
C TYR A 15 -7.87 -4.27 26.41
N VAL A 16 -8.07 -5.10 27.43
CA VAL A 16 -7.15 -5.19 28.56
C VAL A 16 -6.20 -6.35 28.39
N ASP A 17 -5.09 -6.38 29.13
CA ASP A 17 -4.12 -7.48 29.09
C ASP A 17 -4.78 -8.84 29.37
N GLU A 18 -5.79 -8.88 30.25
CA GLU A 18 -6.58 -10.08 30.53
C GLU A 18 -7.20 -10.67 29.26
N ASP A 19 -7.71 -9.83 28.35
CA ASP A 19 -8.30 -10.29 27.09
C ASP A 19 -7.24 -10.96 26.20
N VAL A 20 -5.99 -10.49 26.25
CA VAL A 20 -4.86 -11.08 25.51
C VAL A 20 -4.48 -12.42 26.09
N TYR A 21 -4.38 -12.54 27.42
CA TYR A 21 -4.09 -13.81 28.08
C TYR A 21 -5.17 -14.85 27.79
N GLU A 22 -6.43 -14.48 27.94
CA GLU A 22 -7.57 -15.37 27.73
C GLU A 22 -7.72 -15.76 26.26
N ALA A 23 -7.49 -14.85 25.31
CA ALA A 23 -7.45 -15.18 23.89
C ALA A 23 -6.27 -16.11 23.56
N THR A 24 -5.10 -15.91 24.17
CA THR A 24 -3.94 -16.80 23.99
C THR A 24 -4.24 -18.21 24.45
N ARG A 25 -4.92 -18.37 25.59
CA ARG A 25 -5.40 -19.67 26.07
C ARG A 25 -6.29 -20.37 25.03
N CYS A 26 -7.13 -19.62 24.30
CA CYS A 26 -8.00 -20.18 23.25
C CYS A 26 -7.24 -20.73 22.03
N PHE A 27 -6.05 -20.19 21.75
CA PHE A 27 -5.20 -20.62 20.63
C PHE A 27 -4.15 -21.67 21.02
N THR A 28 -4.07 -22.08 22.29
CA THR A 28 -3.17 -23.17 22.70
C THR A 28 -3.47 -24.45 21.90
N GLY A 29 -2.44 -25.23 21.56
CA GLY A 29 -2.56 -26.38 20.66
C GLY A 29 -2.56 -26.03 19.16
N TRP A 30 -2.79 -24.77 18.75
CA TRP A 30 -2.62 -24.35 17.36
C TRP A 30 -1.14 -24.13 17.08
N THR A 31 -0.60 -24.81 16.07
CA THR A 31 0.78 -24.63 15.65
C THR A 31 0.93 -24.90 14.15
N VAL A 32 2.15 -24.81 13.64
CA VAL A 32 2.50 -25.17 12.27
C VAL A 32 3.42 -26.37 12.27
N SER A 33 3.32 -27.16 11.21
CA SER A 33 4.22 -28.24 10.90
C SER A 33 5.58 -27.65 10.56
N ASP A 34 6.50 -27.72 11.51
CA ASP A 34 7.89 -27.30 11.39
C ASP A 34 8.82 -28.50 11.57
N ARG A 35 10.13 -28.23 11.56
CA ARG A 35 11.16 -29.25 11.72
C ARG A 35 11.06 -30.04 13.03
N ASP A 36 10.43 -29.48 14.07
CA ASP A 36 10.26 -30.11 15.38
C ASP A 36 8.90 -30.83 15.51
N SER A 37 8.03 -30.72 14.50
CA SER A 37 6.77 -31.48 14.41
C SER A 37 6.98 -32.88 13.79
N ASP A 38 6.95 -33.90 14.65
CA ASP A 38 7.32 -35.28 14.31
C ASP A 38 6.47 -35.96 13.21
N GLU A 39 5.27 -35.45 12.89
CA GLU A 39 4.30 -36.14 12.01
C GLU A 39 4.30 -35.68 10.54
N LEU A 40 4.73 -34.45 10.24
CA LEU A 40 4.60 -33.86 8.90
C LEU A 40 5.90 -33.26 8.34
N GLY A 41 6.94 -33.07 9.16
CA GLY A 41 8.18 -32.39 8.76
C GLY A 41 8.00 -30.88 8.62
N ASP A 42 8.93 -30.18 7.95
CA ASP A 42 8.88 -28.72 7.79
C ASP A 42 8.05 -28.30 6.57
N THR A 43 6.72 -28.45 6.67
CA THR A 43 5.79 -28.13 5.57
C THR A 43 5.11 -26.77 5.70
N GLY A 44 5.17 -26.17 6.89
CA GLY A 44 4.43 -24.95 7.23
C GLY A 44 2.91 -25.13 7.30
N GLN A 45 2.40 -26.37 7.26
CA GLN A 45 0.97 -26.65 7.34
C GLN A 45 0.42 -26.36 8.74
N PHE A 46 -0.79 -25.82 8.83
CA PHE A 46 -1.48 -25.67 10.11
C PHE A 46 -1.78 -27.04 10.73
N ILE A 47 -1.46 -27.18 12.02
CA ILE A 47 -1.76 -28.38 12.80
C ILE A 47 -2.36 -28.02 14.17
N TYR A 48 -3.13 -28.95 14.72
CA TYR A 48 -3.74 -28.83 16.03
C TYR A 48 -3.37 -30.02 16.92
N ILE A 49 -2.74 -29.73 18.05
CA ILE A 49 -2.31 -30.72 19.04
C ILE A 49 -3.22 -30.57 20.27
N GLU A 50 -4.20 -31.47 20.39
CA GLU A 50 -5.24 -31.39 21.42
C GLU A 50 -4.69 -31.49 22.85
N ASP A 51 -3.60 -32.22 23.05
CA ASP A 51 -2.94 -32.38 24.35
C ASP A 51 -2.21 -31.11 24.82
N ASN A 52 -1.88 -30.22 23.88
CA ASN A 52 -1.27 -28.92 24.18
C ASN A 52 -2.32 -27.82 24.39
N HIS A 53 -3.61 -28.12 24.23
CA HIS A 53 -4.69 -27.15 24.40
C HIS A 53 -5.14 -27.05 25.86
N ASP A 54 -5.23 -25.83 26.38
CA ASP A 54 -5.91 -25.55 27.65
C ASP A 54 -7.41 -25.75 27.45
N ARG A 55 -7.98 -26.78 28.09
CA ARG A 55 -9.40 -27.15 27.92
C ARG A 55 -10.34 -26.47 28.92
N PHE A 56 -9.84 -25.63 29.82
CA PHE A 56 -10.69 -25.00 30.84
C PHE A 56 -11.40 -23.77 30.33
N GLN A 57 -12.40 -23.29 31.08
CA GLN A 57 -13.18 -22.10 30.75
C GLN A 57 -12.29 -20.87 30.51
N LYS A 58 -12.70 -20.02 29.57
CA LYS A 58 -12.00 -18.79 29.21
C LYS A 58 -12.99 -17.64 29.07
N ARG A 59 -12.51 -16.40 29.22
CA ARG A 59 -13.32 -15.20 29.08
C ARG A 59 -12.59 -14.15 28.26
N VAL A 60 -13.05 -13.96 27.03
CA VAL A 60 -12.39 -13.10 26.04
C VAL A 60 -13.26 -11.87 25.78
N LEU A 61 -12.65 -10.67 25.78
CA LEU A 61 -13.33 -9.38 25.66
C LEU A 61 -14.44 -9.26 26.72
N ASN A 62 -14.01 -9.12 27.98
CA ASN A 62 -14.87 -9.07 29.16
C ASN A 62 -15.78 -7.83 29.20
N GLY A 63 -16.82 -7.85 28.36
CA GLY A 63 -17.99 -6.98 28.33
C GLY A 63 -17.77 -5.53 28.72
N THR A 64 -17.57 -4.65 27.74
CA THR A 64 -17.43 -3.20 27.97
C THR A 64 -18.47 -2.43 27.19
N GLY A 65 -19.13 -1.48 27.86
CA GLY A 65 -20.14 -0.62 27.26
C GLY A 65 -21.34 -1.42 26.75
N ASN A 66 -21.61 -1.32 25.45
CA ASN A 66 -22.73 -2.01 24.80
C ASN A 66 -22.42 -3.44 24.33
N ILE A 67 -21.28 -4.02 24.73
CA ILE A 67 -20.85 -5.37 24.34
C ILE A 67 -20.93 -6.30 25.56
N PRO A 68 -21.66 -7.43 25.48
CA PRO A 68 -21.69 -8.42 26.56
C PRO A 68 -20.35 -9.16 26.66
N ALA A 69 -20.03 -9.68 27.85
CA ALA A 69 -18.87 -10.53 28.04
C ALA A 69 -19.04 -11.85 27.27
N THR A 70 -17.96 -12.33 26.64
CA THR A 70 -17.95 -13.62 25.96
C THR A 70 -17.27 -14.66 26.82
N ASN A 71 -18.04 -15.65 27.26
CA ASN A 71 -17.53 -16.81 27.98
C ASN A 71 -17.41 -17.99 27.02
N ILE A 72 -16.22 -18.59 26.98
CA ILE A 72 -15.92 -19.77 26.19
C ILE A 72 -16.00 -20.98 27.16
N PRO A 73 -16.92 -21.93 26.93
CA PRO A 73 -17.10 -23.09 27.81
C PRO A 73 -15.84 -23.95 27.94
N ALA A 74 -15.71 -24.67 29.05
CA ALA A 74 -14.69 -25.70 29.17
C ALA A 74 -15.02 -26.92 28.29
N TYR A 75 -13.99 -27.64 27.86
CA TYR A 75 -14.08 -28.90 27.11
C TYR A 75 -14.88 -28.80 25.81
N GLN A 76 -14.75 -27.70 25.06
CA GLN A 76 -15.29 -27.63 23.70
C GLN A 76 -14.59 -28.62 22.76
N ALA A 77 -15.20 -28.83 21.59
CA ALA A 77 -14.60 -29.63 20.52
C ALA A 77 -13.23 -29.05 20.07
N PRO A 78 -12.35 -29.88 19.47
CA PRO A 78 -11.11 -29.42 18.85
C PRO A 78 -11.28 -28.15 18.01
N LEU A 79 -10.32 -27.22 18.09
CA LEU A 79 -10.29 -25.92 17.39
C LEU A 79 -11.36 -24.91 17.80
N LYS A 80 -12.42 -25.31 18.51
CA LYS A 80 -13.62 -24.49 18.70
C LYS A 80 -13.36 -23.20 19.47
N ASP A 81 -12.52 -23.23 20.51
CA ASP A 81 -12.18 -22.05 21.30
C ASP A 81 -11.52 -20.96 20.45
N GLY A 82 -10.51 -21.33 19.64
CA GLY A 82 -9.85 -20.40 18.73
C GLY A 82 -10.79 -19.87 17.65
N MET A 83 -11.66 -20.71 17.09
CA MET A 83 -12.67 -20.29 16.12
C MET A 83 -13.69 -19.30 16.72
N ASP A 84 -14.13 -19.53 17.95
CA ASP A 84 -15.02 -18.61 18.67
C ASP A 84 -14.36 -17.25 18.90
N VAL A 85 -13.07 -17.23 19.24
CA VAL A 85 -12.30 -15.99 19.36
C VAL A 85 -12.19 -15.28 18.01
N LEU A 86 -11.90 -16.00 16.93
CA LEU A 86 -11.81 -15.42 15.58
C LEU A 86 -13.14 -14.78 15.15
N ASP A 87 -14.27 -15.46 15.37
CA ASP A 87 -15.59 -14.91 15.08
C ASP A 87 -15.88 -13.70 15.96
N LEU A 88 -15.58 -13.78 17.27
CA LEU A 88 -15.76 -12.70 18.22
C LEU A 88 -15.01 -11.44 17.76
N VAL A 89 -13.71 -11.55 17.45
CA VAL A 89 -12.91 -10.38 17.03
C VAL A 89 -13.29 -9.89 15.64
N ALA A 90 -13.67 -10.77 14.70
CA ALA A 90 -14.09 -10.38 13.37
C ALA A 90 -15.40 -9.55 13.39
N TYR A 91 -16.33 -9.90 14.28
CA TYR A 91 -17.61 -9.22 14.42
C TYR A 91 -17.61 -8.08 15.44
N HIS A 92 -16.50 -7.87 16.15
CA HIS A 92 -16.40 -6.83 17.15
C HIS A 92 -16.52 -5.42 16.53
N PRO A 93 -17.33 -4.50 17.10
CA PRO A 93 -17.49 -3.14 16.55
C PRO A 93 -16.18 -2.34 16.46
N GLY A 94 -15.25 -2.58 17.39
CA GLY A 94 -13.90 -2.02 17.35
C GLY A 94 -13.13 -2.44 16.09
N THR A 95 -13.28 -3.69 15.65
CA THR A 95 -12.67 -4.21 14.41
C THR A 95 -13.27 -3.51 13.19
N ALA A 96 -14.60 -3.41 13.12
CA ALA A 96 -15.27 -2.69 12.04
C ALA A 96 -14.76 -1.24 11.92
N ARG A 97 -14.66 -0.53 13.04
CA ARG A 97 -14.16 0.85 13.09
C ARG A 97 -12.68 0.94 12.73
N TYR A 98 -11.84 0.02 13.21
CA TYR A 98 -10.42 -0.03 12.92
C TYR A 98 -10.13 -0.27 11.44
N ILE A 99 -10.75 -1.30 10.84
CA ILE A 99 -10.61 -1.63 9.42
C ILE A 99 -11.15 -0.47 8.56
N CYS A 100 -12.33 0.06 8.87
CA CYS A 100 -12.90 1.17 8.11
C CYS A 100 -12.04 2.44 8.21
N ARG A 101 -11.40 2.72 9.36
CA ARG A 101 -10.43 3.82 9.47
C ARG A 101 -9.19 3.60 8.62
N LYS A 102 -8.66 2.37 8.58
CA LYS A 102 -7.54 2.02 7.68
C LYS A 102 -7.93 2.21 6.21
N LEU A 103 -9.13 1.78 5.80
CA LEU A 103 -9.64 1.97 4.44
C LEU A 103 -9.87 3.45 4.10
N CYS A 104 -10.50 4.21 4.98
CA CYS A 104 -10.68 5.64 4.81
C CYS A 104 -9.33 6.35 4.76
N ARG A 105 -8.37 5.95 5.60
CA ARG A 105 -7.01 6.50 5.55
C ARG A 105 -6.38 6.24 4.19
N ARG A 106 -6.52 5.02 3.68
CA ARG A 106 -5.95 4.58 2.41
C ARG A 106 -6.48 5.34 1.21
N LEU A 107 -7.80 5.57 1.19
CA LEU A 107 -8.56 6.05 0.05
C LEU A 107 -8.86 7.55 0.08
N ILE A 108 -8.95 8.16 1.27
CA ILE A 108 -9.37 9.56 1.45
C ILE A 108 -8.15 10.41 1.84
N SER A 109 -7.68 10.33 3.09
CA SER A 109 -6.61 11.20 3.59
C SER A 109 -5.88 10.57 4.77
N ASP A 110 -4.74 11.10 5.19
CA ASP A 110 -4.01 10.57 6.35
C ASP A 110 -4.82 10.63 7.66
N SER A 111 -5.68 11.65 7.76
CA SER A 111 -6.59 11.93 8.87
C SER A 111 -8.02 12.04 8.35
N PRO A 112 -8.67 10.92 7.99
CA PRO A 112 -10.02 10.95 7.44
C PRO A 112 -11.03 11.47 8.48
N PRO A 113 -12.07 12.23 8.08
CA PRO A 113 -13.12 12.67 9.00
C PRO A 113 -13.78 11.49 9.72
N GLU A 114 -14.14 11.67 10.99
CA GLU A 114 -14.75 10.59 11.77
C GLU A 114 -16.13 10.19 11.21
N SER A 115 -16.86 11.12 10.60
CA SER A 115 -18.17 10.88 9.97
C SER A 115 -18.15 9.74 8.94
N ILE A 116 -17.16 9.73 8.04
CA ILE A 116 -17.04 8.69 7.01
C ILE A 116 -16.57 7.37 7.61
N VAL A 117 -15.71 7.40 8.63
CA VAL A 117 -15.27 6.19 9.35
C VAL A 117 -16.45 5.52 10.06
N THR A 118 -17.26 6.29 10.78
CA THR A 118 -18.44 5.78 11.50
C THR A 118 -19.47 5.22 10.53
N SER A 119 -19.79 5.92 9.44
CA SER A 119 -20.76 5.43 8.45
C SER A 119 -20.26 4.17 7.71
N ALA A 120 -18.97 4.10 7.36
CA ALA A 120 -18.38 2.89 6.78
C ALA A 120 -18.38 1.72 7.76
N ALA A 121 -18.11 1.95 9.05
CA ALA A 121 -18.17 0.93 10.09
C ALA A 121 -19.60 0.41 10.29
N ALA A 122 -20.62 1.27 10.16
CA ALA A 122 -22.02 0.84 10.18
C ALA A 122 -22.35 -0.09 9.01
N VAL A 123 -21.88 0.22 7.78
CA VAL A 123 -22.02 -0.67 6.62
C VAL A 123 -21.30 -2.01 6.87
N PHE A 124 -20.08 -1.98 7.39
CA PHE A 124 -19.32 -3.19 7.73
C PHE A 124 -20.12 -4.09 8.66
N ARG A 125 -20.67 -3.56 9.75
CA ARG A 125 -21.47 -4.32 10.72
C ARG A 125 -22.78 -4.84 10.12
N ALA A 126 -23.49 -4.01 9.35
CA ALA A 126 -24.75 -4.38 8.71
C ALA A 126 -24.58 -5.53 7.70
N GLN A 127 -23.43 -5.59 7.02
CA GLN A 127 -23.15 -6.55 5.96
C GLN A 127 -22.28 -7.74 6.43
N LYS A 128 -22.21 -8.02 7.73
CA LYS A 128 -21.30 -9.01 8.32
C LYS A 128 -21.41 -10.44 7.78
N ASN A 129 -22.57 -10.80 7.22
CA ASN A 129 -22.81 -12.13 6.64
C ASN A 129 -22.80 -12.11 5.10
N ALA A 130 -22.54 -10.96 4.48
CA ALA A 130 -22.52 -10.84 3.04
C ALA A 130 -21.18 -11.35 2.48
N PRO A 131 -21.17 -12.21 1.44
CA PRO A 131 -19.93 -12.70 0.84
C PRO A 131 -19.11 -11.57 0.17
N ASP A 132 -19.72 -10.41 -0.06
CA ASP A 132 -19.08 -9.23 -0.63
C ASP A 132 -19.04 -8.02 0.33
N GLN A 133 -19.08 -8.27 1.65
CA GLN A 133 -19.05 -7.24 2.70
C GLN A 133 -18.04 -6.12 2.43
N LEU A 134 -16.76 -6.46 2.20
CA LEU A 134 -15.70 -5.47 1.97
C LEU A 134 -15.91 -4.66 0.68
N LYS A 135 -16.47 -5.26 -0.37
CA LYS A 135 -16.83 -4.54 -1.61
C LYS A 135 -17.90 -3.49 -1.33
N GLN A 136 -18.89 -3.81 -0.50
CA GLN A 136 -19.93 -2.85 -0.13
C GLN A 136 -19.37 -1.70 0.71
N VAL A 137 -18.48 -2.00 1.67
CA VAL A 137 -17.77 -0.98 2.48
C VAL A 137 -16.91 -0.06 1.61
N VAL A 138 -16.10 -0.62 0.72
CA VAL A 138 -15.25 0.16 -0.20
C VAL A 138 -16.11 1.00 -1.14
N ARG A 139 -17.22 0.45 -1.67
CA ARG A 139 -18.17 1.22 -2.50
C ARG A 139 -18.75 2.42 -1.73
N HIS A 140 -19.15 2.24 -0.47
CA HIS A 140 -19.64 3.35 0.37
C HIS A 140 -18.61 4.46 0.50
N ILE A 141 -17.34 4.10 0.77
CA ILE A 141 -16.23 5.05 0.88
C ILE A 141 -15.98 5.77 -0.46
N LEU A 142 -15.90 5.05 -1.58
CA LEU A 142 -15.60 5.65 -2.88
C LEU A 142 -16.72 6.55 -3.42
N LEU A 143 -17.97 6.36 -2.96
CA LEU A 143 -19.10 7.19 -3.36
C LEU A 143 -19.31 8.42 -2.46
N SER A 144 -18.57 8.53 -1.36
CA SER A 144 -18.71 9.62 -0.38
C SER A 144 -18.28 10.97 -0.94
N ALA A 145 -18.73 12.05 -0.29
CA ALA A 145 -18.30 13.40 -0.65
C ALA A 145 -16.81 13.61 -0.32
N GLU A 146 -16.34 13.06 0.80
CA GLU A 146 -14.97 13.14 1.26
C GLU A 146 -13.98 12.51 0.27
N PHE A 147 -14.34 11.42 -0.40
CA PHE A 147 -13.48 10.83 -1.42
C PHE A 147 -13.32 11.74 -2.65
N ARG A 148 -14.38 12.43 -3.06
CA ARG A 148 -14.37 13.27 -4.28
C ARG A 148 -13.50 14.52 -4.15
N THR A 149 -13.17 14.94 -2.92
CA THR A 149 -12.48 16.22 -2.65
C THR A 149 -11.05 16.07 -2.16
N THR A 150 -10.49 14.85 -2.11
CA THR A 150 -9.24 14.55 -1.39
C THR A 150 -8.02 14.23 -2.25
N TRP A 151 -8.08 14.50 -3.55
CA TRP A 151 -6.93 14.34 -4.44
C TRP A 151 -5.75 15.24 -4.02
N GLY A 152 -4.53 14.69 -4.04
CA GLY A 152 -3.28 15.43 -3.91
C GLY A 152 -2.83 15.70 -2.47
N PHE A 153 -3.54 15.19 -1.47
CA PHE A 153 -3.15 15.34 -0.06
C PHE A 153 -2.29 14.18 0.46
N LYS A 154 -2.11 13.11 -0.33
CA LYS A 154 -1.32 11.94 0.07
C LYS A 154 -0.04 11.83 -0.74
N ILE A 155 1.02 11.35 -0.10
CA ILE A 155 2.23 10.92 -0.81
C ILE A 155 2.15 9.43 -1.15
N LYS A 156 2.60 9.06 -2.34
CA LYS A 156 2.83 7.66 -2.72
C LYS A 156 3.88 7.04 -1.79
N ARG A 157 3.61 5.83 -1.32
CA ARG A 157 4.61 4.97 -0.66
C ARG A 157 5.63 4.45 -1.68
N PRO A 158 6.83 4.05 -1.27
CA PRO A 158 7.87 3.56 -2.19
C PRO A 158 7.39 2.53 -3.22
N PHE A 159 6.61 1.54 -2.79
CA PHE A 159 6.06 0.52 -3.69
C PHE A 159 5.07 1.10 -4.71
N GLU A 160 4.27 2.09 -4.31
CA GLU A 160 3.34 2.78 -5.21
C GLU A 160 4.09 3.61 -6.25
N VAL A 161 5.20 4.26 -5.87
CA VAL A 161 6.07 4.99 -6.80
C VAL A 161 6.60 4.04 -7.88
N ALA A 162 7.18 2.90 -7.47
CA ALA A 162 7.73 1.91 -8.40
C ALA A 162 6.66 1.35 -9.35
N VAL A 163 5.54 0.86 -8.81
CA VAL A 163 4.47 0.25 -9.61
C VAL A 163 3.78 1.28 -10.51
N SER A 164 3.55 2.50 -10.02
CA SER A 164 2.93 3.54 -10.86
C SER A 164 3.85 4.00 -11.99
N ALA A 165 5.18 4.03 -11.79
CA ALA A 165 6.13 4.38 -12.84
C ALA A 165 6.13 3.31 -13.94
N LEU A 166 6.32 2.04 -13.57
CA LEU A 166 6.26 0.91 -14.51
C LEU A 166 4.96 0.89 -15.31
N ARG A 167 3.80 1.11 -14.67
CA ARG A 167 2.51 1.12 -15.35
C ARG A 167 2.33 2.32 -16.28
N ALA A 168 2.74 3.51 -15.86
CA ALA A 168 2.63 4.73 -16.65
C ALA A 168 3.52 4.70 -17.90
N THR A 169 4.71 4.10 -17.78
CA THR A 169 5.70 4.03 -18.85
C THR A 169 5.68 2.71 -19.60
N ASN A 170 4.72 1.82 -19.32
CA ASN A 170 4.69 0.45 -19.85
C ASN A 170 6.08 -0.22 -19.78
N GLY A 171 6.76 -0.02 -18.65
CA GLY A 171 8.08 -0.58 -18.40
C GLY A 171 7.99 -2.08 -18.23
N ASP A 172 8.92 -2.79 -18.86
CA ASP A 172 9.08 -4.23 -18.71
C ASP A 172 10.30 -4.49 -17.84
N MET A 173 10.09 -5.20 -16.73
CA MET A 173 11.17 -5.53 -15.81
C MET A 173 10.99 -6.98 -15.33
N PRO A 174 11.95 -7.86 -15.61
CA PRO A 174 11.92 -9.21 -15.10
C PRO A 174 12.18 -9.21 -13.58
N PHE A 175 11.17 -9.63 -12.82
CA PHE A 175 11.32 -9.92 -11.40
C PHE A 175 11.61 -11.42 -11.20
N SER A 176 12.88 -11.75 -11.01
CA SER A 176 13.34 -13.12 -10.72
C SER A 176 14.55 -13.09 -9.78
N LEU A 177 14.58 -14.00 -8.80
CA LEU A 177 15.70 -14.16 -7.87
C LEU A 177 17.03 -14.42 -8.57
N SER A 178 17.00 -14.93 -9.81
CA SER A 178 18.20 -15.25 -10.59
C SER A 178 18.63 -14.15 -11.56
N HIS A 179 17.91 -13.03 -11.63
CA HIS A 179 18.14 -11.99 -12.63
C HIS A 179 18.83 -10.75 -12.04
N GLY A 180 19.82 -10.21 -12.76
CA GLY A 180 20.66 -9.10 -12.29
C GLY A 180 19.87 -7.84 -11.92
N ASP A 181 18.88 -7.48 -12.73
CA ASP A 181 18.08 -6.26 -12.50
C ASP A 181 17.16 -6.35 -11.29
N SER A 182 16.82 -7.55 -10.85
CA SER A 182 16.11 -7.72 -9.58
C SER A 182 16.98 -7.26 -8.40
N ASN A 183 18.30 -7.48 -8.44
CA ASN A 183 19.21 -6.96 -7.43
C ASN A 183 19.36 -5.43 -7.52
N SER A 184 19.46 -4.88 -8.74
CA SER A 184 19.53 -3.43 -8.97
C SER A 184 18.26 -2.73 -8.47
N PHE A 185 17.08 -3.27 -8.81
CA PHE A 185 15.81 -2.78 -8.29
C PHE A 185 15.81 -2.76 -6.76
N MET A 186 16.17 -3.88 -6.12
CA MET A 186 16.18 -3.98 -4.65
C MET A 186 17.23 -3.06 -4.01
N TYR A 187 18.36 -2.81 -4.69
CA TYR A 187 19.38 -1.86 -4.24
C TYR A 187 18.83 -0.44 -4.11
N TYR A 188 18.03 0.02 -5.08
CA TYR A 188 17.39 1.33 -5.00
C TYR A 188 16.13 1.33 -4.13
N PHE A 189 15.36 0.24 -4.15
CA PHE A 189 14.07 0.13 -3.47
C PHE A 189 14.21 0.02 -1.95
N ASN A 190 15.10 -0.86 -1.47
CA ASN A 190 15.21 -1.14 -0.03
C ASN A 190 15.54 0.09 0.83
N PRO A 191 16.45 0.99 0.42
CA PRO A 191 16.76 2.22 1.16
C PRO A 191 15.60 3.23 1.21
N MET A 192 14.52 3.05 0.45
CA MET A 192 13.32 3.90 0.54
C MET A 192 12.48 3.61 1.80
N GLY A 193 12.79 2.53 2.54
CA GLY A 193 12.19 2.22 3.85
C GLY A 193 10.95 1.33 3.82
N GLN A 194 10.53 0.82 2.65
CA GLN A 194 9.38 -0.07 2.50
C GLN A 194 9.78 -1.45 1.95
N GLN A 195 10.78 -2.08 2.55
CA GLN A 195 11.22 -3.42 2.13
C GLN A 195 10.06 -4.42 2.13
N LEU A 196 9.94 -5.23 1.07
CA LEU A 196 8.84 -6.18 0.96
C LEU A 196 8.94 -7.24 2.07
N PHE A 197 7.83 -7.52 2.76
CA PHE A 197 7.71 -8.53 3.82
C PHE A 197 8.67 -8.37 5.02
N ARG A 198 9.16 -7.15 5.28
CA ARG A 198 10.17 -6.85 6.32
C ARG A 198 9.65 -5.95 7.45
N TRP A 199 8.35 -5.69 7.50
CA TRP A 199 7.75 -4.99 8.62
C TRP A 199 7.54 -5.96 9.79
N SER A 200 8.16 -5.66 10.93
CA SER A 200 8.21 -6.59 12.07
C SER A 200 6.93 -6.64 12.89
N THR A 201 6.22 -5.52 12.99
CA THR A 201 5.01 -5.43 13.81
C THR A 201 3.78 -5.89 13.02
N PRO A 202 2.77 -6.48 13.67
CA PRO A 202 1.60 -7.04 12.98
C PRO A 202 0.63 -5.96 12.44
N ASP A 203 0.92 -4.68 12.65
CA ASP A 203 0.09 -3.55 12.22
C ASP A 203 0.34 -3.12 10.76
N GLY A 204 1.42 -3.62 10.15
CA GLY A 204 1.81 -3.35 8.77
C GLY A 204 2.39 -1.94 8.55
N TYR A 205 2.94 -1.72 7.36
CA TYR A 205 3.55 -0.43 7.01
C TYR A 205 2.59 0.76 7.20
N PRO A 206 3.07 1.89 7.75
CA PRO A 206 2.28 3.10 7.92
C PRO A 206 1.62 3.58 6.64
N ASP A 207 0.38 4.08 6.73
CA ASP A 207 -0.37 4.60 5.57
C ASP A 207 -0.68 6.10 5.72
N PHE A 208 0.27 6.83 6.32
CA PHE A 208 0.31 8.29 6.43
C PHE A 208 1.67 8.83 5.96
N GLN A 209 1.77 10.11 5.62
CA GLN A 209 2.88 10.67 4.84
C GLN A 209 4.22 10.72 5.57
N SER A 210 4.23 11.02 6.87
CA SER A 210 5.45 11.42 7.60
C SER A 210 6.60 10.39 7.50
N PRO A 211 6.37 9.07 7.63
CA PRO A 211 7.42 8.06 7.49
C PRO A 211 8.03 7.98 6.07
N TRP A 212 7.35 8.53 5.06
CA TRP A 212 7.72 8.38 3.65
C TRP A 212 8.42 9.61 3.06
N GLN A 213 8.53 10.70 3.82
CA GLN A 213 9.05 12.01 3.39
C GLN A 213 10.51 12.28 3.82
N SER A 214 11.26 11.26 4.27
CA SER A 214 12.67 11.45 4.61
C SER A 214 13.50 11.81 3.36
N ALA A 215 14.55 12.61 3.56
CA ALA A 215 15.44 13.02 2.46
C ALA A 215 16.05 11.79 1.74
N MET A 216 16.40 10.74 2.48
CA MET A 216 16.93 9.50 1.91
C MET A 216 15.87 8.75 1.08
N SER A 217 14.62 8.67 1.56
CA SER A 217 13.50 8.09 0.81
C SER A 217 13.31 8.81 -0.54
N ILE A 218 13.33 10.14 -0.52
CA ILE A 218 13.16 10.96 -1.74
C ILE A 218 14.35 10.79 -2.71
N LEU A 219 15.58 10.84 -2.21
CA LEU A 219 16.76 10.64 -3.04
C LEU A 219 16.76 9.27 -3.72
N MET A 220 16.38 8.22 -2.98
CA MET A 220 16.36 6.85 -3.51
C MET A 220 15.19 6.62 -4.47
N ARG A 221 14.06 7.32 -4.29
CA ARG A 221 13.01 7.40 -5.33
C ARG A 221 13.56 7.95 -6.63
N TRP A 222 14.29 9.06 -6.58
CA TRP A 222 14.85 9.64 -7.79
C TRP A 222 15.83 8.71 -8.48
N ARG A 223 16.69 8.04 -7.71
CA ARG A 223 17.63 7.05 -8.24
C ARG A 223 16.90 5.86 -8.89
N LEU A 224 15.88 5.31 -8.24
CA LEU A 224 15.08 4.22 -8.80
C LEU A 224 14.42 4.63 -10.13
N LEU A 225 13.81 5.82 -10.17
CA LEU A 225 13.09 6.31 -11.34
C LEU A 225 14.04 6.69 -12.49
N GLY A 226 15.21 7.26 -12.17
CA GLY A 226 16.26 7.51 -13.16
C GLY A 226 16.81 6.21 -13.74
N TRP A 227 17.17 5.26 -12.88
CA TRP A 227 17.63 3.93 -13.29
C TRP A 227 16.61 3.23 -14.21
N LEU A 228 15.33 3.26 -13.86
CA LEU A 228 14.27 2.65 -14.66
C LEU A 228 14.17 3.21 -16.10
N VAL A 229 14.47 4.50 -16.30
CA VAL A 229 14.26 5.18 -17.59
C VAL A 229 15.55 5.30 -18.39
N GLU A 230 16.67 5.47 -17.72
CA GLU A 230 17.94 5.85 -18.36
C GLU A 230 18.92 4.69 -18.46
N ASP A 231 18.82 3.68 -17.59
CA ASP A 231 19.74 2.55 -17.57
C ASP A 231 19.26 1.39 -18.44
N ARG A 232 20.22 0.61 -18.91
CA ARG A 232 19.97 -0.61 -19.69
C ARG A 232 20.02 -1.82 -18.77
N ASP A 233 19.21 -2.81 -19.08
CA ASP A 233 19.24 -4.12 -18.47
C ASP A 233 20.49 -4.91 -18.88
N VAL A 234 20.62 -6.11 -18.32
CA VAL A 234 21.73 -7.04 -18.60
C VAL A 234 21.82 -7.49 -20.06
N ASP A 235 20.74 -7.34 -20.83
CA ASP A 235 20.63 -7.70 -22.25
C ASP A 235 20.80 -6.48 -23.17
N ASP A 236 21.32 -5.35 -22.64
CA ASP A 236 21.54 -4.07 -23.33
C ASP A 236 20.24 -3.40 -23.86
N SER A 237 19.10 -3.73 -23.25
CA SER A 237 17.79 -3.16 -23.57
C SER A 237 17.35 -2.15 -22.50
N TYR A 238 16.54 -1.16 -22.86
CA TYR A 238 15.99 -0.24 -21.86
C TYR A 238 14.78 -0.90 -21.18
N HIS A 239 14.73 -0.85 -19.84
CA HIS A 239 13.54 -1.25 -19.07
C HIS A 239 12.27 -0.48 -19.52
N VAL A 240 12.47 0.74 -20.03
CA VAL A 240 11.43 1.58 -20.63
C VAL A 240 11.92 2.12 -21.97
N ASP A 241 11.38 1.61 -23.08
CA ASP A 241 11.68 2.17 -24.40
C ASP A 241 10.89 3.46 -24.67
N ILE A 242 11.40 4.57 -24.12
CA ILE A 242 10.82 5.91 -24.29
C ILE A 242 10.71 6.33 -25.76
N LEU A 243 11.69 5.94 -26.59
CA LEU A 243 11.71 6.36 -27.99
C LEU A 243 10.62 5.63 -28.78
N ALA A 244 10.52 4.31 -28.63
CA ALA A 244 9.48 3.53 -29.31
C ALA A 244 8.07 3.91 -28.85
N GLN A 245 7.93 4.36 -27.60
CA GLN A 245 6.65 4.79 -27.03
C GLN A 245 6.28 6.24 -27.37
N THR A 246 7.20 7.04 -27.92
CA THR A 246 6.93 8.43 -28.29
C THR A 246 6.39 8.53 -29.72
N PRO A 247 5.23 9.17 -29.96
CA PRO A 247 4.64 9.28 -31.29
C PRO A 247 5.58 9.94 -32.30
N ALA A 248 5.63 9.39 -33.53
CA ALA A 248 6.58 9.82 -34.55
C ALA A 248 6.33 11.25 -35.08
N ASN A 249 5.14 11.79 -34.86
CA ASN A 249 4.74 13.13 -35.30
C ASN A 249 4.97 14.23 -34.25
N ILE A 250 5.30 13.88 -33.00
CA ILE A 250 5.52 14.86 -31.92
C ILE A 250 7.01 15.17 -31.85
N ARG A 251 7.40 16.39 -32.26
CA ARG A 251 8.82 16.76 -32.42
C ARG A 251 9.22 18.09 -31.79
N THR A 252 8.32 18.73 -31.07
CA THR A 252 8.59 19.99 -30.34
C THR A 252 8.76 19.71 -28.86
N ALA A 253 9.52 20.53 -28.13
CA ALA A 253 9.66 20.38 -26.68
C ALA A 253 8.30 20.47 -25.96
N ASN A 254 7.43 21.41 -26.35
CA ASN A 254 6.07 21.52 -25.82
C ASN A 254 5.27 20.23 -26.02
N GLY A 255 5.12 19.78 -27.27
CA GLY A 255 4.37 18.57 -27.58
C GLY A 255 4.91 17.30 -26.90
N LEU A 256 6.23 17.16 -26.77
CA LEU A 256 6.84 16.02 -26.07
C LEU A 256 6.55 16.05 -24.57
N ALA A 257 6.67 17.22 -23.93
CA ALA A 257 6.32 17.39 -22.53
C ALA A 257 4.84 17.09 -22.29
N ASP A 258 3.94 17.64 -23.11
CA ASP A 258 2.49 17.44 -22.95
C ASP A 258 2.09 15.97 -23.11
N PHE A 259 2.66 15.28 -24.11
CA PHE A 259 2.41 13.85 -24.31
C PHE A 259 2.80 13.02 -23.09
N TRP A 260 4.02 13.20 -22.57
CA TRP A 260 4.52 12.40 -21.46
C TRP A 260 3.92 12.81 -20.11
N ILE A 261 3.62 14.09 -19.90
CA ILE A 261 2.89 14.58 -18.71
C ILE A 261 1.51 13.94 -18.65
N GLU A 262 0.74 13.98 -19.75
CA GLU A 262 -0.60 13.40 -19.79
C GLU A 262 -0.55 11.89 -19.56
N ARG A 263 0.40 11.19 -20.20
CA ARG A 263 0.56 9.74 -20.03
C ARG A 263 0.93 9.36 -18.59
N ILE A 264 1.83 10.10 -17.94
CA ILE A 264 2.39 9.74 -16.63
C ILE A 264 1.50 10.19 -15.48
N LEU A 265 0.94 11.40 -15.56
CA LEU A 265 0.16 11.99 -14.49
C LEU A 265 -1.34 11.79 -14.68
N ASN A 266 -1.82 11.64 -15.92
CA ASN A 266 -3.25 11.64 -16.27
C ASN A 266 -4.00 12.85 -15.68
N ARG A 267 -3.29 13.98 -15.59
CA ARG A 267 -3.73 15.29 -15.12
C ARG A 267 -2.69 16.35 -15.53
N PRO A 268 -3.06 17.64 -15.58
CA PRO A 268 -2.08 18.69 -15.79
C PRO A 268 -1.06 18.76 -14.64
N MET A 269 0.19 19.02 -15.01
CA MET A 269 1.26 19.45 -14.12
C MET A 269 1.14 20.94 -13.84
N ASP A 270 1.64 21.40 -12.69
CA ASP A 270 1.74 22.84 -12.41
C ASP A 270 2.50 23.58 -13.52
N ALA A 271 2.01 24.76 -13.91
CA ALA A 271 2.54 25.49 -15.07
C ALA A 271 4.03 25.86 -14.92
N SER A 272 4.46 26.20 -13.70
CA SER A 272 5.87 26.54 -13.46
C SER A 272 6.77 25.31 -13.54
N THR A 273 6.30 24.17 -13.03
CA THR A 273 7.03 22.89 -13.12
C THR A 273 7.07 22.38 -14.56
N ARG A 274 5.96 22.48 -15.30
CA ARG A 274 5.90 22.14 -16.73
C ARG A 274 6.91 22.96 -17.53
N GLN A 275 7.04 24.25 -17.26
CA GLN A 275 7.98 25.09 -18.00
C GLN A 275 9.42 24.64 -17.82
N ILE A 276 9.82 24.21 -16.62
CA ILE A 276 11.16 23.64 -16.37
C ILE A 276 11.41 22.39 -17.24
N ILE A 277 10.41 21.51 -17.39
CA ILE A 277 10.50 20.31 -18.23
C ILE A 277 10.65 20.69 -19.71
N VAL A 278 9.89 21.69 -20.18
CA VAL A 278 9.95 22.18 -21.56
C VAL A 278 11.31 22.83 -21.85
N ASP A 279 11.78 23.71 -20.97
CA ASP A 279 13.06 24.40 -21.10
C ASP A 279 14.22 23.40 -21.13
N PHE A 280 14.13 22.33 -20.34
CA PHE A 280 15.10 21.24 -20.37
C PHE A 280 15.13 20.54 -21.73
N MET A 281 13.97 20.21 -22.30
CA MET A 281 13.90 19.53 -23.60
C MET A 281 14.32 20.45 -24.76
N ALA A 282 14.01 21.75 -24.67
CA ALA A 282 14.30 22.78 -25.68
C ALA A 282 15.77 23.24 -25.70
N GLN A 283 16.64 22.70 -24.84
CA GLN A 283 18.07 23.03 -24.87
C GLN A 283 18.66 22.76 -26.26
N GLU A 284 19.47 23.69 -26.75
CA GLU A 284 20.09 23.67 -28.09
C GLU A 284 19.11 23.79 -29.26
N ALA A 285 17.82 24.07 -29.02
CA ALA A 285 16.81 24.32 -30.06
C ALA A 285 16.48 25.81 -30.20
N ASP A 286 15.92 26.20 -31.36
CA ASP A 286 15.46 27.57 -31.65
C ASP A 286 14.10 27.89 -30.98
N GLY A 287 13.96 27.50 -29.70
CA GLY A 287 12.75 27.65 -28.91
C GLY A 287 11.94 26.36 -28.76
N PRO A 288 10.89 26.38 -27.90
CA PRO A 288 10.18 25.17 -27.48
C PRO A 288 9.25 24.56 -28.55
N ASP A 289 8.92 25.33 -29.58
CA ASP A 289 8.08 24.91 -30.71
C ASP A 289 8.90 24.58 -31.97
N ALA A 290 10.22 24.73 -31.92
CA ALA A 290 11.10 24.29 -33.00
C ALA A 290 11.10 22.75 -33.11
N ALA A 291 11.18 22.25 -34.34
CA ALA A 291 11.30 20.81 -34.57
C ALA A 291 12.67 20.32 -34.11
N LEU A 292 12.67 19.31 -33.23
CA LEU A 292 13.86 18.68 -32.67
C LEU A 292 14.33 17.55 -33.59
N ASP A 293 15.65 17.49 -33.79
CA ASP A 293 16.29 16.46 -34.60
C ASP A 293 16.46 15.16 -33.80
N PHE A 294 15.63 14.17 -34.12
CA PHE A 294 15.68 12.85 -33.50
C PHE A 294 16.72 11.91 -34.12
N ASP A 295 17.56 12.34 -35.06
CA ASP A 295 18.76 11.61 -35.43
C ASP A 295 19.92 11.91 -34.45
N ASN A 296 19.85 13.05 -33.76
CA ASN A 296 20.81 13.44 -32.74
C ASN A 296 20.63 12.64 -31.44
N ASN A 297 21.67 11.88 -31.06
CA ASN A 297 21.68 11.10 -29.82
C ASN A 297 21.52 11.97 -28.55
N ARG A 298 21.92 13.25 -28.56
CA ARG A 298 21.69 14.17 -27.44
C ARG A 298 20.21 14.46 -27.25
N VAL A 299 19.45 14.66 -28.34
CA VAL A 299 18.00 14.87 -28.29
C VAL A 299 17.30 13.62 -27.75
N LYS A 300 17.69 12.42 -28.23
CA LYS A 300 17.18 11.15 -27.70
C LYS A 300 17.48 10.98 -26.21
N GLY A 301 18.69 11.34 -25.78
CA GLY A 301 19.10 11.34 -24.37
C GLY A 301 18.26 12.30 -23.53
N ARG A 302 18.12 13.56 -23.97
CA ARG A 302 17.27 14.56 -23.31
C ARG A 302 15.83 14.10 -23.17
N LEU A 303 15.26 13.43 -24.17
CA LEU A 303 13.90 12.91 -24.05
C LEU A 303 13.75 11.87 -22.93
N ARG A 304 14.72 10.94 -22.79
CA ARG A 304 14.70 9.97 -21.67
C ARG A 304 14.79 10.69 -20.32
N THR A 305 15.72 11.63 -20.19
CA THR A 305 15.89 12.41 -18.95
C THR A 305 14.67 13.28 -18.67
N MET A 306 14.02 13.86 -19.68
CA MET A 306 12.78 14.62 -19.53
C MET A 306 11.68 13.76 -18.91
N VAL A 307 11.54 12.51 -19.35
CA VAL A 307 10.59 11.56 -18.77
C VAL A 307 10.97 11.18 -17.34
N ALA A 308 12.25 10.95 -17.07
CA ALA A 308 12.74 10.73 -15.70
C ALA A 308 12.42 11.92 -14.78
N LEU A 309 12.60 13.16 -15.25
CA LEU A 309 12.27 14.38 -14.50
C LEU A 309 10.76 14.50 -14.21
N ILE A 310 9.89 14.14 -15.16
CA ILE A 310 8.44 14.09 -14.93
C ILE A 310 8.11 13.09 -13.80
N LEU A 311 8.68 11.89 -13.82
CA LEU A 311 8.50 10.89 -12.77
C LEU A 311 9.10 11.33 -11.42
N GLN A 312 10.20 12.08 -11.43
CA GLN A 312 10.87 12.56 -10.22
C GLN A 312 10.19 13.80 -9.61
N SER A 313 9.27 14.42 -10.35
CA SER A 313 8.59 15.65 -9.94
C SER A 313 7.72 15.45 -8.68
N PRO A 314 7.45 16.52 -7.92
CA PRO A 314 6.46 16.49 -6.86
C PRO A 314 5.12 15.96 -7.36
N ASP A 315 4.66 16.41 -8.53
CA ASP A 315 3.38 16.02 -9.12
C ASP A 315 3.18 14.51 -9.26
N PHE A 316 4.26 13.77 -9.54
CA PHE A 316 4.20 12.31 -9.61
C PHE A 316 4.19 11.65 -8.22
N ASN A 317 4.74 12.29 -7.20
CA ASN A 317 4.82 11.75 -5.85
C ASN A 317 3.51 11.87 -5.07
N TRP A 318 2.64 12.82 -5.42
CA TRP A 318 1.35 13.03 -4.75
C TRP A 318 0.21 12.22 -5.42
N ARG A 319 -0.78 11.83 -4.61
CA ARG A 319 -2.01 11.13 -4.99
C ARG A 319 -3.18 11.53 -4.10
#